data_AF-A0A0C3A411-F1
#
_entry.id   AF-A0A0C3A411-F1
#
_cell.length_a   1.000
_cell.length_b   1.000
_cell.length_c   1.000
_cell.angle_alpha   90.00
_cell.angle_beta   90.00
_cell.angle_gamma   90.00
#
_symmetry.space_group_name_H-M   'P 1'
#
loop_
_entity.id
_entity.type
_entity.pdbx_description
1 polymer ?
#
loop_
_entity_poly.entity_id
_entity_poly.type
_entity_poly.pdbx_seq_one_letter_code
_entity_poly.pdbx_strand_id
1 'polypeptide(L)' 'MARRLLYLTGDKNRDTLPNILTSAGIVLDALHVYATHGSPSFPHGLENAIENVQAGKWHVELFN' A
#
# COMPACT_ATOMS: atom_id res chain seq x y z
N MET A 1 -20.44 2.99 -28.28
CA MET A 1 -19.21 3.67 -27.81
C MET A 1 -18.73 2.98 -26.54
N ALA A 2 -17.43 2.70 -26.41
CA ALA A 2 -16.88 2.12 -25.19
C ALA A 2 -16.97 3.13 -24.04
N ARG A 3 -17.39 2.68 -22.86
CA ARG A 3 -17.52 3.53 -21.67
C ARG A 3 -16.14 3.66 -21.04
N ARG A 4 -15.64 4.90 -20.90
CA ARG A 4 -14.36 5.18 -20.24
C ARG A 4 -14.60 5.54 -18.78
N LEU A 5 -13.73 5.06 -17.91
CA LEU A 5 -13.74 5.34 -16.48
C LEU A 5 -12.36 5.85 -16.06
N LEU A 6 -12.33 7.05 -15.48
CA LEU A 6 -11.14 7.53 -14.78
C LEU A 6 -10.96 6.69 -13.50
N TYR A 7 -9.81 6.04 -13.39
CA TYR A 7 -9.53 5.09 -12.33
C TYR A 7 -8.38 5.59 -11.45
N LEU A 8 -8.73 6.23 -10.33
CA LEU A 8 -7.76 6.71 -9.35
C LEU A 8 -7.22 5.54 -8.54
N THR A 9 -5.92 5.31 -8.60
CA THR A 9 -5.28 4.13 -8.03
C THR A 9 -4.05 4.48 -7.20
N GLY A 10 -3.59 3.55 -6.38
CA GLY A 10 -2.29 3.62 -5.73
C GLY A 10 -1.53 2.29 -5.82
N ASP A 11 -0.44 2.18 -5.07
CA ASP A 11 0.44 1.00 -5.05
C ASP A 11 -0.18 -0.26 -4.40
N LYS A 12 -1.30 -0.11 -3.67
CA LYS A 12 -2.05 -1.22 -3.06
C LYS A 12 -3.20 -1.73 -3.92
N ASN A 13 -3.22 -1.35 -5.18
CA ASN A 13 -4.27 -1.83 -6.06
C ASN A 13 -4.10 -3.31 -6.43
N ARG A 14 -5.18 -4.07 -6.35
CA ARG A 14 -5.23 -5.47 -6.80
C ARG A 14 -5.91 -5.55 -8.17
N ASP A 15 -5.43 -6.46 -9.01
CA ASP A 15 -5.91 -6.59 -10.40
C ASP A 15 -7.36 -7.07 -10.52
N THR A 16 -8.00 -7.49 -9.43
CA THR A 16 -9.37 -8.04 -9.43
C THR A 16 -10.39 -7.06 -10.03
N LEU A 17 -10.47 -5.82 -9.54
CA LEU A 17 -11.46 -4.85 -10.02
C LEU A 17 -11.14 -4.35 -11.44
N PRO A 18 -9.89 -3.97 -11.77
CA PRO A 18 -9.51 -3.65 -13.14
C PRO A 18 -9.87 -4.74 -14.16
N ASN A 19 -9.64 -6.01 -13.80
CA ASN A 19 -9.94 -7.14 -14.67
C ASN A 19 -11.44 -7.34 -14.88
N ILE A 20 -12.26 -7.21 -13.83
CA ILE A 20 -13.73 -7.29 -13.95
C ILE A 20 -14.26 -6.20 -14.88
N LEU A 21 -13.82 -4.95 -14.69
CA LEU A 21 -14.29 -3.81 -15.48
C LEU A 21 -13.85 -3.91 -16.95
N THR A 22 -12.60 -4.30 -17.18
CA THR A 22 -12.07 -4.51 -18.54
C THR A 22 -12.80 -5.65 -19.25
N SER A 23 -13.08 -6.75 -18.55
CA SER A 23 -13.87 -7.88 -19.10
C SER A 23 -15.30 -7.48 -19.46
N ALA A 24 -15.87 -6.49 -18.78
CA ALA A 24 -17.17 -5.91 -19.10
C ALA A 24 -17.13 -4.85 -20.22
N GLY A 25 -15.98 -4.65 -20.88
CA GLY A 25 -15.82 -3.68 -21.97
C GLY A 25 -15.70 -2.22 -21.51
N ILE A 26 -15.39 -1.98 -20.23
CA ILE A 26 -15.10 -0.65 -19.69
C ILE A 26 -13.60 -0.39 -19.86
N VAL A 27 -13.27 0.73 -20.48
CA VAL A 27 -11.88 1.17 -20.65
C VAL A 27 -11.48 2.00 -19.44
N LEU A 28 -10.36 1.66 -18.80
CA LEU A 28 -9.84 2.37 -17.63
C LEU A 28 -8.74 3.34 -18.05
N ASP A 29 -8.89 4.62 -17.71
CA ASP A 29 -7.82 5.61 -17.72
C ASP A 29 -7.28 5.71 -16.28
N ALA A 30 -6.19 5.01 -15.99
CA ALA A 30 -5.64 4.95 -14.64
C ALA A 30 -4.79 6.18 -14.29
N LEU A 31 -4.99 6.73 -13.10
CA LEU A 31 -4.15 7.79 -12.54
C LEU A 31 -3.65 7.35 -11.15
N HIS A 32 -2.34 7.25 -11.00
CA HIS A 32 -1.69 6.92 -9.73
C HIS A 32 -1.68 8.17 -8.84
N VAL A 33 -2.42 8.15 -7.72
CA VAL A 33 -2.62 9.33 -6.85
C VAL A 33 -2.04 9.19 -5.44
N TYR A 34 -1.68 7.98 -5.00
CA TYR A 34 -0.99 7.75 -3.73
C TYR A 34 -0.09 6.51 -3.80
N ALA A 35 0.99 6.50 -3.02
CA ALA A 35 1.83 5.31 -2.83
C ALA A 35 2.15 5.11 -1.35
N THR A 36 2.35 3.87 -0.95
CA THR A 36 2.86 3.52 0.37
C THR A 36 4.34 3.87 0.43
N HIS A 37 4.69 4.76 1.36
CA HIS A 37 6.07 5.09 1.66
C HIS A 37 6.40 4.68 3.10
N GLY A 38 7.65 4.30 3.32
CA GLY A 38 8.16 4.12 4.67
C GLY A 38 8.04 5.43 5.46
N SER A 39 7.65 5.34 6.73
CA SER A 39 7.60 6.52 7.57
C SER A 39 9.02 7.05 7.81
N PRO A 40 9.29 8.36 7.62
CA PRO A 40 10.60 8.93 7.88
C PRO A 40 10.97 8.87 9.37
N SER A 41 9.97 8.82 10.26
CA SER A 41 10.18 8.68 11.71
C SER A 41 10.29 7.23 12.17
N PHE A 42 10.17 6.25 11.27
CA PHE A 42 10.19 4.83 11.62
C PHE A 42 11.46 4.43 12.39
N PRO A 43 12.69 4.82 12.00
CA PRO A 43 13.90 4.42 12.72
C PRO A 43 13.89 4.85 14.19
N HIS A 44 13.56 6.13 14.44
CA HIS A 44 13.50 6.68 15.79
C HIS A 44 12.34 6.10 16.61
N GLY A 45 11.17 5.90 15.97
CA GLY A 45 10.03 5.27 16.63
C GLY A 45 10.32 3.83 17.05
N LEU A 46 11.04 3.08 16.21
CA LEU A 46 11.43 1.71 16.50
C LEU A 46 12.45 1.63 17.64
N GLU A 47 13.49 2.46 17.62
CA GLU A 47 14.49 2.56 18.69
C GLU A 47 13.82 2.84 20.04
N ASN A 48 12.99 3.88 20.09
CA ASN A 48 12.23 4.24 21.29
C ASN A 48 11.33 3.09 21.77
N ALA A 49 10.66 2.38 20.85
CA ALA A 49 9.82 1.24 21.23
C ALA A 49 10.64 0.09 21.84
N ILE A 50 11.84 -0.18 21.31
CA ILE A 50 12.73 -1.23 21.82
C ILE A 50 13.27 -0.86 23.20
N GLU A 51 13.73 0.37 23.39
CA GLU A 51 14.34 0.83 24.65
C GLU A 51 13.35 0.85 25.82
N ASN A 52 12.05 1.07 25.55
CA ASN A 52 11.02 1.15 26.58
C ASN A 52 10.32 -0.18 26.88
N VAL A 53 10.72 -1.28 26.22
CA VAL A 53 10.19 -2.60 26.53
C VAL A 53 10.90 -3.15 27.77
N GLN A 54 10.12 -3.52 28.80
CA GLN A 54 10.66 -4.24 29.96
C GLN A 54 11.35 -5.53 29.51
N ALA A 55 12.58 -5.74 30.00
CA ALA A 55 13.39 -6.89 29.63
C ALA A 55 12.62 -8.21 29.83
N GLY A 56 12.44 -8.97 28.75
CA GLY A 56 12.15 -10.41 28.85
C GLY A 56 11.02 -11.02 28.04
N LYS A 57 10.55 -10.50 26.88
CA LYS A 57 9.56 -11.28 26.08
C LYS A 57 9.31 -10.95 24.59
N TRP A 58 10.17 -10.23 23.88
CA TRP A 58 9.86 -9.88 22.48
C TRP A 58 11.05 -10.10 21.55
N HIS A 59 10.78 -10.76 20.42
CA HIS A 59 11.70 -10.89 19.29
C HIS A 59 11.15 -10.03 18.15
N VAL A 60 11.96 -9.14 17.59
CA VAL A 60 11.59 -8.28 16.47
C VAL A 60 12.39 -8.69 15.24
N GLU A 61 11.69 -9.19 14.21
CA GLU A 61 12.28 -9.49 12.90
C GLU A 61 11.88 -8.39 11.91
N LEU A 62 12.90 -7.79 11.28
CA LEU A 62 12.73 -6.87 10.17
C LEU A 62 13.07 -7.62 8.88
N PHE A 63 12.10 -7.67 7.96
CA PHE A 63 12.32 -8.20 6.62
C PHE A 63 12.65 -7.03 5.69
N ASN A 64 13.84 -7.08 5.09
CA ASN A 64 14.25 -6.18 4.00
C ASN A 64 13.66 -6.62 2.67
#